data_AF-A0A2E9E5F9-F1
#
_entry.id   AF-A0A2E9E5F9-F1
#
_cell.length_a   1.000
_cell.length_b   1.000
_cell.length_c   1.000
_cell.angle_alpha   90.00
_cell.angle_beta   90.00
_cell.angle_gamma   90.00
#
_symmetry.space_group_name_H-M   'P 1'
#
loop_
_entity.id
_entity.type
_entity.pdbx_description
1 polymer ?
#
loop_
_entity_poly.entity_id
_entity_poly.type
_entity_poly.pdbx_seq_one_letter_code
_entity_poly.pdbx_strand_id
1 'polypeptide(L)' 'MEALNEYLWMGGDGIFIWSAYSAAAILLGGLALVMLVGKRSVEKRLELLGDKHSQTRREAGAHDDP' A
#
# COMPACT_ATOMS: atom_id res chain seq x y z
N MET A 1 33.99 -10.18 -11.57
CA MET A 1 32.71 -10.38 -12.29
C MET A 1 32.44 -11.85 -12.60
N GLU A 2 33.45 -12.69 -12.82
CA GLU A 2 33.25 -14.14 -13.07
C GLU A 2 32.61 -14.90 -11.90
N ALA A 3 33.04 -14.66 -10.66
CA ALA A 3 32.50 -15.34 -9.47
C ALA A 3 31.00 -15.07 -9.22
N LEU A 4 30.51 -13.87 -9.56
CA LEU A 4 29.07 -13.54 -9.46
C LEU A 4 28.26 -14.28 -10.52
N ASN A 5 28.82 -14.41 -11.73
CA ASN A 5 28.18 -15.11 -12.83
C ASN A 5 28.11 -16.61 -12.54
N GLU A 6 29.16 -17.19 -11.96
CA GLU A 6 29.23 -18.59 -11.54
C GLU A 6 28.28 -18.90 -10.37
N TYR A 7 28.07 -17.95 -9.44
CA TYR A 7 27.08 -18.08 -8.35
C TYR A 7 25.63 -17.93 -8.84
N LEU A 8 25.38 -17.06 -9.83
CA LEU A 8 24.09 -16.93 -10.50
C LEU A 8 23.75 -18.14 -11.38
N TRP A 9 24.77 -18.82 -11.91
CA TRP A 9 24.68 -20.00 -12.76
C TRP A 9 25.05 -21.30 -12.06
N MET A 10 25.17 -21.32 -10.73
CA MET A 10 25.39 -22.54 -9.95
C MET A 10 24.28 -23.54 -10.33
N GLY A 11 24.68 -24.59 -11.05
CA GLY A 11 23.78 -25.49 -11.74
C GLY A 11 22.71 -26.08 -10.82
N GLY A 12 21.51 -26.28 -11.37
CA GLY A 12 20.38 -26.93 -10.69
C GLY A 12 19.65 -26.07 -9.65
N ASP A 13 20.37 -25.52 -8.67
CA ASP A 13 19.78 -24.88 -7.49
C ASP A 13 19.48 -23.39 -7.66
N GLY A 14 20.10 -22.72 -8.64
CA GLY A 14 19.85 -21.31 -8.95
C GLY A 14 18.38 -21.01 -9.30
N ILE A 15 17.66 -21.96 -9.89
CA ILE A 15 16.23 -21.83 -10.21
C ILE A 15 15.37 -21.75 -8.95
N PHE A 16 15.68 -22.55 -7.93
CA PHE A 16 14.92 -22.56 -6.67
C PHE A 16 15.14 -21.27 -5.88
N ILE A 17 16.38 -20.81 -5.83
CA ILE A 17 16.77 -19.57 -5.16
C ILE A 17 16.08 -18.37 -5.85
N TRP A 18 16.18 -18.27 -7.17
CA TRP A 18 15.50 -17.22 -7.91
C TRP A 18 13.98 -17.28 -7.79
N SER A 19 13.38 -18.47 -7.84
CA SER A 19 11.93 -18.62 -7.68
C SER A 19 11.45 -18.13 -6.31
N ALA A 20 12.21 -18.43 -5.25
CA ALA A 20 11.90 -17.93 -3.91
C ALA A 20 12.03 -16.41 -3.82
N TYR A 21 13.07 -15.81 -4.41
CA TYR A 21 13.22 -14.35 -4.48
C TYR A 21 12.12 -13.69 -5.31
N SER A 22 11.71 -14.28 -6.43
CA SER A 22 10.59 -13.79 -7.24
C SER A 22 9.27 -13.86 -6.48
N ALA A 23 9.02 -14.94 -5.75
CA ALA A 23 7.84 -15.06 -4.90
C ALA A 23 7.81 -13.99 -3.80
N ALA A 24 8.96 -13.78 -3.13
CA ALA A 24 9.10 -12.72 -2.13
C ALA A 24 8.87 -11.32 -2.72
N ALA A 25 9.39 -11.05 -3.92
CA ALA A 25 9.19 -9.79 -4.62
C ALA A 25 7.72 -9.53 -4.97
N ILE A 26 6.99 -10.56 -5.41
CA ILE A 26 5.56 -10.47 -5.71
C ILE A 26 4.77 -10.19 -4.42
N LEU A 27 5.06 -10.91 -3.33
CA LEU A 27 4.39 -10.72 -2.05
C LEU A 27 4.64 -9.31 -1.49
N LEU A 28 5.90 -8.86 -1.46
CA LEU A 28 6.24 -7.52 -0.99
C LEU A 28 5.64 -6.43 -1.88
N GLY A 29 5.70 -6.59 -3.20
CA GLY A 29 5.13 -5.65 -4.16
C GLY A 29 3.60 -5.56 -4.02
N GLY A 30 2.92 -6.70 -3.91
CA GLY A 30 1.47 -6.76 -3.70
C GLY A 30 1.06 -6.14 -2.36
N LEU A 31 1.76 -6.47 -1.27
CA LEU A 31 1.48 -5.92 0.05
C LEU A 31 1.71 -4.41 0.09
N ALA A 32 2.78 -3.92 -0.53
CA ALA A 32 3.05 -2.49 -0.67
C ALA A 32 1.94 -1.77 -1.45
N LEU A 33 1.44 -2.38 -2.55
CA LEU A 33 0.34 -1.82 -3.32
C LEU A 33 -0.95 -1.73 -2.51
N VAL A 34 -1.29 -2.80 -1.79
CA VAL A 34 -2.47 -2.85 -0.91
C VAL A 34 -2.36 -1.79 0.19
N MET A 35 -1.19 -1.63 0.79
CA MET A 35 -0.94 -0.63 1.82
C MET A 35 -1.10 0.80 1.26
N LEU A 36 -0.60 1.05 0.05
CA LEU A 36 -0.71 2.36 -0.60
C LEU A 36 -2.16 2.70 -0.99
N VAL A 37 -2.90 1.73 -1.54
CA VAL A 37 -4.31 1.88 -1.90
C VAL A 37 -5.18 2.02 -0.64
N GLY A 38 -4.89 1.23 0.40
CA GLY A 38 -5.54 1.33 1.70
C GLY A 38 -5.33 2.68 2.34
N LYS A 39 -4.09 3.19 2.37
CA LYS A 39 -3.77 4.51 2.90
C LYS A 39 -4.53 5.63 2.18
N ARG A 40 -4.54 5.63 0.84
CA ARG A 40 -5.31 6.60 0.05
C ARG A 40 -6.83 6.48 0.29
N SER A 41 -7.33 5.26 0.50
CA SER A 41 -8.75 5.03 0.78
C SER A 41 -9.15 5.50 2.18
N VAL A 42 -8.25 5.37 3.16
CA VAL A 42 -8.44 5.86 4.52
C VAL A 42 -8.37 7.38 4.56
N GLU A 43 -7.41 8.00 3.86
CA GLU A 43 -7.32 9.47 3.72
C GLU A 43 -8.61 10.05 3.12
N LYS A 44 -9.11 9.47 2.02
CA LYS A 44 -10.39 9.89 1.42
C LYS A 44 -11.58 9.71 2.36
N ARG A 45 -11.62 8.62 3.13
CA ARG A 45 -12.70 8.39 4.11
C ARG A 45 -12.64 9.37 5.28
N LEU A 46 -11.45 9.73 5.73
CA LEU A 46 -11.25 10.75 6.76
C LEU A 46 -11.64 12.14 6.27
N GLU A 47 -11.29 12.49 5.03
CA GLU A 47 -11.67 13.76 4.39
C GLU A 47 -13.20 13.88 4.29
N LEU A 48 -13.88 12.84 3.81
CA LEU A 48 -15.34 12.79 3.74
C LEU A 48 -16.02 12.84 5.11
N LEU A 49 -15.42 12.25 6.15
CA LEU A 49 -15.94 12.34 7.51
C LEU A 49 -15.74 13.75 8.11
N GLY A 50 -14.59 14.38 7.83
CA GLY A 50 -14.28 15.73 8.27
C GLY A 50 -15.23 16.77 7.67
N ASP A 51 -15.54 16.64 6.38
CA ASP A 51 -16.48 17.52 5.69
C ASP A 51 -17.92 17.35 6.20
N LYS A 52 -18.35 16.11 6.47
CA LYS A 52 -19.68 15.85 7.01
C LYS A 52 -19.85 16.42 8.43
N HIS A 53 -18.80 16.39 9.24
CA HIS A 53 -18.81 16.98 10.58
C HIS A 53 -18.84 18.52 10.55
N SER A 54 -18.14 19.14 9.59
CA SER A 54 -18.16 20.60 9.42
C SER A 54 -19.53 21.10 8.93
N GLN A 55 -20.20 20.34 8.05
CA GLN A 55 -21.52 20.66 7.53
C GLN A 55 -22.61 20.55 8.60
N THR A 56 -22.58 19.47 9.40
CA THR A 56 -23.52 19.26 10.52
C THR A 56 -23.40 20.37 11.57
N ARG A 57 -22.18 20.87 11.84
CA ARG A 57 -21.97 21.98 12.79
C ARG A 57 -22.51 23.32 12.27
N ARG A 58 -22.45 23.56 10.96
CA ARG A 58 -23.02 24.78 10.34
C ARG A 58 -24.54 24.77 10.33
N GLU A 59 -25.15 23.62 10.09
CA GLU A 59 -26.61 23.46 10.15
C GLU A 59 -27.14 23.56 11.59
N ALA A 60 -26.42 23.02 12.57
CA ALA A 60 -26.77 23.18 13.99
C ALA A 60 -26.62 24.63 14.46
N GLY A 61 -25.61 25.37 13.97
CA GLY A 61 -25.43 26.79 14.28
C GLY A 61 -26.43 27.73 13.58
N ALA A 62 -27.05 27.30 12.48
CA ALA A 62 -28.05 28.09 11.75
C ALA A 62 -29.48 27.92 12.29
N HIS A 63 -29.70 26.97 13.20
CA HIS A 63 -31.00 26.74 13.83
C HIS A 63 -31.18 27.48 15.17
N ASP A 64 -30.10 28.09 15.68
CA ASP A 64 -30.06 28.85 16.95
C ASP A 64 -30.08 30.38 16.75
N ASP A 65 -30.30 30.88 15.53
CA ASP A 65 -30.52 32.32 15.27
C ASP A 65 -32.04 32.62 15.19
N PRO A 66 -32.63 33.38 16.16
CA PRO A 66 -34.04 33.79 16.16
C PRO A 66 -34.35 34.95 15.19
#